data_AF-A0A2E1Q057-F1
#
_entry.id   AF-A0A2E1Q057-F1
#
_cell.length_a   1.000
_cell.length_b   1.000
_cell.length_c   1.000
_cell.angle_alpha   90.00
_cell.angle_beta   90.00
_cell.angle_gamma   90.00
#
_symmetry.space_group_name_H-M   'P 1'
#
loop_
_entity.id
_entity.type
_entity.pdbx_description
1 polymer ?
#
loop_
_entity_poly.entity_id
_entity_poly.type
_entity_poly.pdbx_seq_one_letter_code
_entity_poly.pdbx_strand_id
1 'polypeptide(L)'
;MDQHSQSALSQLHENLQNLASRNQLLKRLEKRLSELFRITPQELRYVGLALLLASMVLVILRWTSSPETPREAPPIEVSTFIPKDHVLIPIVPKNFETLDSILGPFGRADLYVGRNQPSRQALARNVKILRAPKNPSVFAVLVHQDRSPEILEANEKGLYVVVKNKSADGTHFEDKASAKKKSRIIYTENL
;
A
#
# COMPACT_ATOMS: atom_id res chain seq x y z
N MET A 1 21.76 -62.55 26.32
CA MET A 1 20.98 -61.85 27.37
C MET A 1 21.22 -60.38 27.13
N ASP A 2 20.27 -59.75 26.46
CA ASP A 2 20.58 -58.76 25.44
C ASP A 2 20.46 -57.34 26.01
N GLN A 3 21.47 -56.51 25.79
CA GLN A 3 21.48 -55.12 26.26
C GLN A 3 20.26 -54.32 25.76
N HIS A 4 19.68 -54.73 24.62
CA HIS A 4 18.46 -54.14 24.08
C HIS A 4 17.22 -54.37 24.95
N SER A 5 17.09 -55.52 25.64
CA SER A 5 15.93 -55.77 26.49
C SER A 5 16.01 -54.99 27.81
N GLN A 6 17.21 -54.79 28.35
CA GLN A 6 17.42 -53.96 29.55
C GLN A 6 17.13 -52.47 29.27
N SER A 7 17.53 -51.96 28.11
CA SER A 7 17.22 -50.59 27.71
C SER A 7 15.71 -50.36 27.56
N ALA A 8 14.99 -51.27 26.91
CA ALA A 8 13.54 -51.18 26.75
C ALA A 8 12.80 -51.18 28.10
N LEU A 9 13.24 -52.00 29.06
CA LEU A 9 12.64 -52.02 30.41
C LEU A 9 12.91 -50.73 31.19
N SER A 10 14.10 -50.14 31.05
CA SER A 10 14.42 -48.87 31.70
C SER A 10 13.58 -47.71 31.17
N GLN A 11 13.39 -47.64 29.84
CA GLN A 11 12.55 -46.63 29.19
C GLN A 11 11.07 -46.77 29.58
N LEU A 12 10.58 -48.01 29.70
CA LEU A 12 9.21 -48.27 30.14
C LEU A 12 9.02 -47.79 31.58
N HIS A 13 9.98 -48.05 32.45
CA HIS A 13 9.93 -47.59 33.85
C HIS A 13 9.91 -46.06 33.96
N GLU A 14 10.74 -45.37 33.19
CA GLU A 14 10.78 -43.90 33.14
C GLU A 14 9.45 -43.31 32.66
N ASN A 15 8.85 -43.89 31.61
CA ASN A 15 7.56 -43.46 31.10
C ASN A 15 6.43 -43.65 32.12
N LEU A 16 6.43 -44.77 32.86
CA LEU A 16 5.45 -44.99 33.93
C LEU A 16 5.61 -43.98 35.07
N GLN A 17 6.83 -43.63 35.45
CA GLN A 17 7.08 -42.61 36.47
C GLN A 17 6.62 -41.21 36.01
N ASN A 18 6.85 -40.86 34.74
CA ASN A 18 6.38 -39.59 34.15
C ASN A 18 4.85 -39.52 34.10
N LEU A 19 4.17 -40.62 33.78
CA LEU A 19 2.71 -40.67 33.82
C LEU A 19 2.15 -40.50 35.24
N ALA A 20 2.79 -41.12 36.23
CA ALA A 20 2.40 -40.98 37.63
C ALA A 20 2.54 -39.53 38.14
N SER A 21 3.63 -38.85 37.80
CA SER A 21 3.86 -37.45 38.20
C SER A 21 2.86 -36.49 37.55
N ARG A 22 2.53 -36.68 36.26
CA ARG A 22 1.50 -35.91 35.55
C ARG A 22 0.13 -36.04 36.20
N ASN A 23 -0.28 -37.25 36.57
CA ASN A 23 -1.55 -37.48 37.25
C ASN A 23 -1.59 -36.79 38.64
N GLN A 24 -0.46 -36.73 39.35
CA GLN A 24 -0.39 -35.99 40.61
C GLN A 24 -0.50 -34.47 40.39
N LEU A 25 0.08 -33.93 39.32
CA LEU A 25 -0.05 -32.51 38.98
C LEU A 25 -1.48 -32.14 38.63
N LEU A 26 -2.17 -32.96 37.84
CA LEU A 26 -3.58 -32.73 37.51
C LEU A 26 -4.46 -32.70 38.76
N LYS A 27 -4.27 -33.65 39.69
CA LYS A 27 -5.00 -33.64 40.97
C LYS A 27 -4.73 -32.38 41.80
N ARG A 28 -3.49 -31.87 41.79
CA ARG A 28 -3.16 -30.61 42.47
C ARG A 28 -3.82 -29.40 41.79
N LEU A 29 -3.88 -29.38 40.46
CA LEU A 29 -4.55 -28.33 39.69
C LEU A 29 -6.06 -28.33 39.94
N GLU A 30 -6.71 -29.49 39.92
CA GLU A 30 -8.14 -29.63 40.24
C GLU A 30 -8.46 -29.14 41.66
N LYS A 31 -7.59 -29.47 42.63
CA LYS A 31 -7.75 -28.97 44.00
C LYS A 31 -7.60 -27.43 44.06
N ARG A 32 -6.65 -26.84 43.35
CA ARG A 32 -6.48 -25.38 43.29
C ARG A 32 -7.63 -24.68 42.57
N LEU A 33 -8.13 -25.27 41.49
CA LEU A 33 -9.27 -24.74 40.75
C LEU A 33 -10.56 -24.79 41.57
N SER A 34 -10.77 -25.85 42.35
CA SER A 34 -11.93 -25.94 43.24
C SER A 34 -11.83 -24.99 44.45
N GLU A 35 -10.61 -24.70 44.93
CA GLU A 35 -10.38 -23.63 45.93
C GLU A 35 -10.70 -22.25 45.35
N LEU A 36 -10.34 -22.00 44.08
CA LEU A 36 -10.67 -20.75 43.37
C LEU A 36 -12.17 -20.59 43.07
N PHE A 37 -12.89 -21.70 42.89
CA PHE A 37 -14.33 -21.69 42.60
C PHE A 37 -15.25 -21.69 43.82
N ARG A 38 -14.71 -21.51 45.04
CA ARG A 38 -15.52 -21.25 46.25
C ARG A 38 -16.05 -19.81 46.29
N ILE A 39 -16.71 -19.40 45.21
CA ILE A 39 -17.42 -18.14 45.14
C ILE A 39 -18.77 -18.36 45.81
N THR A 40 -19.06 -17.57 46.84
CA THR A 40 -20.36 -17.58 47.52
C THR A 40 -21.46 -17.17 46.54
N PRO A 41 -22.69 -17.72 46.68
CA PRO A 41 -23.77 -17.47 45.73
C PRO A 41 -24.19 -15.99 45.64
N GLN A 42 -23.83 -15.17 46.65
CA GLN A 42 -24.02 -13.72 46.62
C GLN A 42 -23.00 -13.01 45.71
N GLU A 43 -21.72 -13.38 45.78
CA GLU A 43 -20.66 -12.85 44.92
C GLU A 43 -20.90 -13.19 43.44
N LEU A 44 -21.46 -14.38 43.17
CA LEU A 44 -21.83 -14.77 41.80
C LEU A 44 -22.87 -13.82 41.18
N ARG A 45 -23.79 -13.26 41.98
CA ARG A 45 -24.78 -12.28 41.50
C ARG A 45 -24.12 -10.96 41.13
N TYR A 46 -23.16 -10.49 41.93
CA TYR A 46 -22.44 -9.25 41.65
C TYR A 46 -21.52 -9.38 40.43
N VAL A 47 -20.82 -10.51 40.28
CA VAL A 47 -20.00 -10.79 39.09
C VAL A 47 -20.87 -10.85 37.84
N GLY A 48 -22.05 -11.49 37.92
CA GLY A 48 -23.02 -11.52 36.83
C GLY A 48 -23.50 -10.12 36.44
N LEU A 49 -23.85 -9.28 37.43
CA LEU A 49 -24.27 -7.90 37.18
C LEU A 49 -23.14 -7.05 36.56
N ALA A 50 -21.90 -7.21 37.05
CA ALA A 50 -20.74 -6.51 36.51
C ALA A 50 -20.45 -6.88 35.06
N LEU A 51 -20.56 -8.18 34.70
CA LEU A 51 -20.42 -8.64 33.32
C LEU A 51 -21.52 -8.10 32.41
N LEU A 52 -22.76 -8.01 32.91
CA LEU A 52 -23.89 -7.46 32.17
C LEU A 52 -23.68 -5.96 31.90
N LEU A 53 -23.25 -5.20 32.90
CA LEU A 53 -22.91 -3.78 32.74
C LEU A 53 -21.74 -3.58 31.77
N ALA A 54 -20.68 -4.39 31.89
CA ALA A 54 -19.54 -4.32 30.98
C ALA A 54 -19.93 -4.63 29.53
N SER A 55 -20.78 -5.63 29.30
CA SER A 55 -21.27 -5.95 27.94
C SER A 55 -22.14 -4.83 27.38
N MET A 56 -23.00 -4.22 28.20
CA MET A 56 -23.83 -3.09 27.81
C MET A 56 -22.99 -1.88 27.40
N VAL A 57 -21.93 -1.55 28.14
CA VAL A 57 -20.99 -0.48 27.78
C VAL A 57 -20.29 -0.79 26.45
N LEU A 58 -19.92 -2.04 26.21
CA LEU A 58 -19.26 -2.47 24.96
C LEU A 58 -20.19 -2.33 23.75
N VAL A 59 -21.47 -2.63 23.91
CA VAL A 59 -22.50 -2.44 22.86
C VAL A 59 -22.72 -0.95 22.58
N ILE A 60 -22.80 -0.12 23.62
CA ILE A 60 -22.94 1.33 23.45
C ILE A 60 -21.74 1.91 22.70
N LEU A 61 -20.51 1.54 23.08
CA LEU A 61 -19.29 1.99 22.40
C LEU A 61 -19.25 1.58 20.93
N ARG A 62 -19.81 0.40 20.59
CA ARG A 62 -19.92 -0.07 19.20
C ARG A 62 -20.96 0.72 18.41
N TRP A 63 -22.07 1.12 19.03
CA TRP A 63 -23.10 1.93 18.39
C TRP A 63 -22.72 3.41 18.24
N THR A 64 -21.99 3.97 19.21
CA THR A 64 -21.51 5.37 19.10
C THR A 64 -20.37 5.52 18.10
N SER A 65 -19.71 4.42 17.75
CA SER A 65 -18.78 4.35 16.62
C SER A 65 -19.57 4.32 15.31
N SER A 66 -20.37 5.36 15.06
CA SER A 66 -20.89 5.60 13.71
C SER A 66 -19.68 5.65 12.77
N PRO A 67 -19.70 4.93 11.64
CA PRO A 67 -18.68 5.13 10.61
C PRO A 67 -18.73 6.62 10.29
N GLU A 68 -17.62 7.32 10.47
CA GLU A 68 -17.49 8.69 10.00
C GLU A 68 -17.92 8.67 8.54
N THR A 69 -19.15 9.12 8.26
CA THR A 69 -19.58 9.46 6.92
C THR A 69 -18.48 10.36 6.41
N PRO A 70 -17.75 9.99 5.32
CA PRO A 70 -16.63 10.77 4.84
C PRO A 70 -17.08 12.23 4.78
N ARG A 71 -16.58 13.03 5.71
CA ARG A 71 -16.89 14.46 5.78
C ARG A 71 -16.34 14.96 4.47
N GLU A 72 -17.22 15.26 3.53
CA GLU A 72 -16.88 15.79 2.23
C GLU A 72 -16.07 17.05 2.53
N ALA A 73 -14.74 16.92 2.42
CA ALA A 73 -13.84 18.03 2.69
C ALA A 73 -14.33 19.17 1.78
N PRO A 74 -14.45 20.40 2.30
CA PRO A 74 -14.85 21.54 1.48
C PRO A 74 -14.01 21.50 0.20
N PRO A 75 -14.63 21.66 -1.00
CA PRO A 75 -13.94 21.47 -2.26
C PRO A 75 -12.69 22.33 -2.24
N ILE A 76 -11.53 21.68 -2.13
CA ILE A 76 -10.25 22.36 -2.13
C ILE A 76 -10.17 23.03 -3.50
N GLU A 77 -10.27 24.36 -3.54
CA GLU A 77 -10.09 25.13 -4.77
C GLU A 77 -8.65 24.92 -5.26
N VAL A 78 -8.50 23.91 -6.12
CA VAL A 78 -7.22 23.45 -6.69
C VAL A 78 -6.52 24.56 -7.49
N SER A 79 -7.26 25.61 -7.86
CA SER A 79 -6.74 26.84 -8.48
C SER A 79 -5.68 27.55 -7.64
N THR A 80 -5.69 27.40 -6.31
CA THR A 80 -4.73 28.06 -5.41
C THR A 80 -3.32 27.45 -5.48
N PHE A 81 -3.19 26.19 -5.94
CA PHE A 81 -1.92 25.45 -5.92
C PHE A 81 -1.22 25.37 -7.27
N ILE A 82 -1.78 25.99 -8.31
CA ILE A 82 -1.17 26.05 -9.64
C ILE A 82 -0.15 27.20 -9.63
N PRO A 83 1.14 26.93 -9.87
CA PRO A 83 2.14 27.99 -9.95
C PRO A 83 1.79 29.00 -11.04
N LYS A 84 2.30 30.24 -10.90
CA LYS A 84 2.22 31.23 -11.99
C LYS A 84 2.78 30.63 -13.29
N ASP A 85 2.17 31.00 -14.41
CA ASP A 85 2.55 30.60 -15.77
C ASP A 85 2.46 29.09 -16.05
N HIS A 86 1.76 28.33 -15.20
CA HIS A 86 1.46 26.92 -15.42
C HIS A 86 -0.02 26.69 -15.67
N VAL A 87 -0.32 25.72 -16.51
CA VAL A 87 -1.68 25.30 -16.84
C VAL A 87 -1.82 23.79 -16.71
N LEU A 88 -3.01 23.35 -16.32
CA LEU A 88 -3.37 21.94 -16.30
C LEU A 88 -4.02 21.56 -17.62
N ILE A 89 -3.41 20.61 -18.31
CA ILE A 89 -3.90 20.13 -19.61
C ILE A 89 -4.43 18.71 -19.42
N PRO A 90 -5.72 18.46 -19.72
CA PRO A 90 -6.26 17.12 -19.69
C PRO A 90 -5.66 16.29 -20.82
N ILE A 91 -5.21 15.08 -20.51
CA ILE A 91 -4.67 14.11 -21.45
C ILE A 91 -5.35 12.75 -21.26
N VAL A 92 -5.48 12.01 -22.37
CA VAL A 92 -6.00 10.64 -22.37
C VAL A 92 -4.91 9.72 -22.92
N PRO A 93 -4.04 9.18 -22.05
CA PRO A 93 -2.92 8.37 -22.47
C PRO A 93 -3.39 7.03 -23.03
N LYS A 94 -2.71 6.52 -24.05
CA LYS A 94 -3.03 5.23 -24.68
C LYS A 94 -2.87 4.05 -23.72
N ASN A 95 -2.01 4.18 -22.71
CA ASN A 95 -1.75 3.18 -21.69
C ASN A 95 -2.42 3.48 -20.34
N PHE A 96 -3.59 4.14 -20.34
CA PHE A 96 -4.29 4.52 -19.11
C PHE A 96 -4.58 3.34 -18.16
N GLU A 97 -4.89 2.16 -18.71
CA GLU A 97 -5.16 0.94 -17.91
C GLU A 97 -3.95 0.55 -17.06
N THR A 98 -2.74 0.65 -17.62
CA THR A 98 -1.50 0.40 -16.88
C THR A 98 -1.25 1.47 -15.84
N LEU A 99 -1.51 2.74 -16.18
CA LEU A 99 -1.32 3.87 -15.27
C LEU A 99 -2.26 3.80 -14.07
N ASP A 100 -3.49 3.33 -14.25
CA ASP A 100 -4.51 3.27 -13.20
C ASP A 100 -4.05 2.44 -11.98
N SER A 101 -3.30 1.37 -12.23
CA SER A 101 -2.78 0.49 -11.18
C SER A 101 -1.51 1.00 -10.47
N ILE A 102 -0.74 1.88 -11.13
CA ILE A 102 0.58 2.33 -10.66
C ILE A 102 0.52 3.75 -10.10
N LEU A 103 -0.29 4.62 -10.71
CA LEU A 103 -0.38 6.02 -10.39
C LEU A 103 -1.50 6.24 -9.37
N GLY A 104 -1.12 6.74 -8.20
CA GLY A 104 -2.09 7.24 -7.20
C GLY A 104 -2.77 8.55 -7.65
N PRO A 105 -3.17 9.42 -6.70
CA PRO A 105 -3.83 10.68 -7.05
C PRO A 105 -2.94 11.65 -7.85
N PHE A 106 -1.62 11.60 -7.64
CA PHE A 106 -0.63 12.43 -8.31
C PHE A 106 0.72 11.72 -8.41
N GLY A 107 1.54 12.11 -9.38
CA GLY A 107 2.90 11.59 -9.57
C GLY A 107 3.72 12.39 -10.57
N ARG A 108 4.82 11.77 -11.02
CA ARG A 108 5.73 12.32 -12.03
C ARG A 108 5.83 11.33 -13.19
N ALA A 109 5.87 11.83 -14.42
CA ALA A 109 5.95 10.99 -15.60
C ALA A 109 6.71 11.63 -16.77
N ASP A 110 7.12 10.80 -17.72
CA ASP A 110 7.60 11.23 -19.03
C ASP A 110 6.48 11.03 -20.06
N LEU A 111 6.34 11.98 -21.00
CA LEU A 111 5.37 11.98 -22.09
C LEU A 111 6.06 11.67 -23.41
N TYR A 112 5.47 10.77 -24.19
CA TYR A 112 5.95 10.37 -25.52
C TYR A 112 4.82 10.44 -26.54
N VAL A 113 5.13 10.82 -27.77
CA VAL A 113 4.17 10.87 -28.89
C VAL A 113 4.30 9.63 -29.75
N GLY A 114 3.17 9.01 -30.13
CA GLY A 114 3.13 7.95 -31.16
C GLY A 114 2.91 6.53 -30.62
N ARG A 115 3.09 5.52 -31.49
CA ARG A 115 2.80 4.10 -31.18
C ARG A 115 3.98 3.43 -30.45
N ASN A 116 3.77 3.13 -29.17
CA ASN A 116 4.23 1.92 -28.49
C ASN A 116 5.72 1.75 -28.16
N GLN A 117 6.54 2.78 -28.18
CA GLN A 117 7.90 2.73 -27.64
C GLN A 117 8.27 4.06 -26.99
N PRO A 118 9.22 4.08 -26.03
CA PRO A 118 9.99 5.27 -25.79
C PRO A 118 10.69 5.62 -27.10
N SER A 119 10.03 6.43 -27.92
CA SER A 119 10.67 7.22 -28.96
C SER A 119 11.95 7.80 -28.34
N ARG A 120 13.05 7.82 -29.10
CA ARG A 120 14.33 8.40 -28.64
C ARG A 120 14.16 9.80 -28.05
N GLN A 121 13.09 10.49 -28.42
CA GLN A 121 12.74 11.80 -27.93
C GLN A 121 11.45 11.77 -27.10
N ALA A 122 11.56 12.16 -25.84
CA ALA A 122 10.42 12.44 -24.97
C ALA A 122 9.88 13.84 -25.31
N LEU A 123 8.57 14.00 -25.39
CA LEU A 123 7.96 15.33 -25.54
C LEU A 123 8.21 16.18 -24.28
N ALA A 124 8.04 15.56 -23.12
CA ALA A 124 8.31 16.17 -21.84
C ALA A 124 8.79 15.10 -20.86
N ARG A 125 9.79 15.43 -20.04
CA ARG A 125 10.32 14.53 -19.01
C ARG A 125 9.99 15.07 -17.63
N ASN A 126 9.69 14.16 -16.72
CA ASN A 126 9.47 14.42 -15.31
C ASN A 126 8.40 15.50 -15.07
N VAL A 127 7.34 15.50 -15.87
CA VAL A 127 6.17 16.37 -15.69
C VAL A 127 5.32 15.88 -14.53
N LYS A 128 4.71 16.82 -13.79
CA LYS A 128 3.72 16.46 -12.77
C LYS A 128 2.44 16.02 -13.47
N ILE A 129 1.94 14.86 -13.09
CA ILE A 129 0.70 14.28 -13.60
C ILE A 129 -0.27 14.04 -12.43
N LEU A 130 -1.54 14.30 -12.69
CA LEU A 130 -2.64 14.25 -11.74
C LEU A 130 -3.73 13.37 -12.33
N ARG A 131 -4.35 12.53 -11.51
CA ARG A 131 -5.49 11.72 -11.92
C ARG A 131 -6.79 12.47 -11.66
N ALA A 132 -7.73 12.44 -12.60
CA ALA A 132 -9.04 13.05 -12.37
C ALA A 132 -9.82 12.23 -11.31
N PRO A 133 -10.38 12.87 -10.25
CA PRO A 133 -11.04 12.15 -9.16
C PRO A 133 -12.27 11.35 -9.60
N LYS A 134 -13.02 11.90 -10.57
CA LYS A 134 -14.28 11.32 -11.06
C LYS A 134 -14.10 10.40 -12.27
N ASN A 135 -12.93 10.40 -12.90
CA ASN A 135 -12.68 9.62 -14.12
C ASN A 135 -11.24 9.06 -14.17
N PRO A 136 -11.03 7.77 -13.86
CA PRO A 136 -9.72 7.13 -13.89
C PRO A 136 -8.97 7.25 -15.21
N SER A 137 -9.70 7.30 -16.32
CA SER A 137 -9.14 7.27 -17.67
C SER A 137 -8.62 8.65 -18.11
N VAL A 138 -8.92 9.70 -17.35
CA VAL A 138 -8.52 11.08 -17.65
C VAL A 138 -7.46 11.52 -16.65
N PHE A 139 -6.35 12.00 -17.18
CA PHE A 139 -5.27 12.57 -16.41
C PHE A 139 -5.10 14.04 -16.78
N ALA A 140 -4.42 14.81 -15.94
CA ALA A 140 -4.00 16.16 -16.24
C ALA A 140 -2.50 16.28 -16.02
N VAL A 141 -1.81 16.96 -16.93
CA VAL A 141 -0.39 17.29 -16.78
C VAL A 141 -0.23 18.77 -16.50
N LEU A 142 0.64 19.09 -15.55
CA LEU A 142 1.00 20.47 -15.24
C LEU A 142 2.20 20.86 -16.11
N VAL A 143 2.01 21.84 -16.97
CA VAL A 143 3.04 22.34 -17.89
C VAL A 143 3.06 23.86 -17.93
N HIS A 144 4.18 24.42 -18.37
CA HIS A 144 4.28 25.85 -18.63
C HIS A 144 3.31 26.26 -19.75
N GLN A 145 2.66 27.42 -19.62
CA GLN A 145 1.64 27.90 -20.55
C GLN A 145 2.15 27.95 -22.00
N ASP A 146 3.40 28.37 -22.22
CA ASP A 146 4.03 28.45 -23.54
C ASP A 146 4.18 27.10 -24.26
N ARG A 147 4.24 26.00 -23.50
CA ARG A 147 4.36 24.63 -24.05
C ARG A 147 3.02 23.94 -24.19
N SER A 148 1.93 24.57 -23.76
CA SER A 148 0.59 24.00 -23.82
C SER A 148 0.13 23.59 -25.23
N PRO A 149 0.43 24.34 -26.32
CA PRO A 149 -0.01 23.94 -27.66
C PRO A 149 0.66 22.64 -28.12
N GLU A 150 1.93 22.43 -27.78
CA GLU A 150 2.69 21.22 -28.15
C GLU A 150 2.11 19.97 -27.49
N ILE A 151 1.65 20.07 -26.23
CA ILE A 151 1.03 18.96 -25.50
C ILE A 151 -0.36 18.64 -26.08
N LEU A 152 -1.15 19.66 -26.41
CA LEU A 152 -2.49 19.49 -26.99
C LEU A 152 -2.40 18.79 -28.35
N GLU A 153 -1.52 19.27 -29.24
CA GLU A 153 -1.29 18.65 -30.55
C GLU A 153 -0.81 17.19 -30.41
N ALA A 154 0.05 16.92 -29.42
CA ALA A 154 0.52 15.56 -29.15
C ALA A 154 -0.57 14.65 -28.58
N ASN A 155 -1.50 15.19 -27.77
CA ASN A 155 -2.62 14.44 -27.20
C ASN A 155 -3.54 13.90 -28.29
N GLU A 156 -3.80 14.70 -29.34
CA GLU A 156 -4.57 14.28 -30.52
C GLU A 156 -3.89 13.12 -31.28
N LYS A 157 -2.55 13.14 -31.37
CA LYS A 157 -1.75 12.09 -32.01
C LYS A 157 -1.63 10.80 -31.17
N GLY A 158 -2.05 10.86 -29.91
CA GLY A 158 -1.94 9.77 -28.94
C GLY A 158 -0.63 9.83 -28.14
N LEU A 159 -0.78 10.04 -26.84
CA LEU A 159 0.31 10.10 -25.87
C LEU A 159 0.50 8.75 -25.17
N TYR A 160 1.76 8.40 -24.94
CA TYR A 160 2.16 7.37 -23.97
C TYR A 160 2.82 8.02 -22.77
N VAL A 161 2.54 7.50 -21.59
CA VAL A 161 3.03 8.04 -20.32
C VAL A 161 3.85 6.98 -19.60
N VAL A 162 5.03 7.34 -19.15
CA VAL A 162 5.89 6.46 -18.34
C VAL A 162 6.05 7.07 -16.96
N VAL A 163 5.52 6.40 -15.94
CA VAL A 163 5.59 6.86 -14.55
C VAL A 163 7.02 6.76 -14.04
N LYS A 164 7.49 7.79 -13.34
CA LYS A 164 8.77 7.82 -12.66
C LYS A 164 8.59 7.77 -11.15
N ASN A 165 9.59 7.20 -10.48
CA ASN A 165 9.66 7.27 -9.02
C ASN A 165 9.79 8.74 -8.57
N LYS A 166 9.19 9.07 -7.42
CA LYS A 166 9.07 10.44 -6.90
C LYS A 166 10.44 11.11 -6.60
N SER A 167 11.51 10.34 -6.53
CA SER A 167 12.88 10.80 -6.23
C SER A 167 13.60 11.50 -7.39
N ALA A 168 12.97 11.65 -8.56
CA ALA A 168 13.57 12.38 -9.69
C ALA A 168 13.23 13.88 -9.61
N ASP A 169 14.25 14.74 -9.49
CA ASP A 169 14.10 16.20 -9.44
C ASP A 169 13.95 16.83 -10.83
N GLY A 170 13.13 17.89 -10.93
CA GLY A 170 13.03 18.81 -12.08
C GLY A 170 12.31 18.31 -13.35
N THR A 171 11.42 19.11 -13.93
CA THR A 171 10.79 18.83 -15.24
C THR A 171 11.72 19.30 -16.37
N HIS A 172 11.99 18.45 -17.36
CA HIS A 172 12.88 18.75 -18.48
C HIS A 172 12.14 18.53 -19.81
N PHE A 173 12.08 19.56 -20.66
CA PHE A 173 11.54 19.43 -22.01
C PHE A 173 12.70 19.21 -22.98
N GLU A 174 12.57 18.26 -23.92
CA GLU A 174 13.58 18.06 -24.95
C GLU A 174 13.28 18.94 -26.16
N ASP A 175 14.06 20.00 -26.34
CA ASP A 175 13.94 20.83 -27.54
C ASP A 175 14.30 20.00 -28.78
N LYS A 176 13.46 20.10 -29.82
CA LYS A 176 13.63 19.42 -31.12
C LYS A 176 15.03 19.59 -31.72
N ALA A 177 15.75 20.65 -31.36
CA ALA A 177 17.12 20.94 -31.82
C ALA A 177 18.20 20.00 -31.25
N SER A 178 17.99 19.38 -30.08
CA SER A 178 19.00 18.54 -29.39
C SER A 178 19.06 17.08 -29.89
N ALA A 179 18.15 16.66 -30.78
CA ALA A 179 18.03 15.28 -31.28
C ALA A 179 19.20 14.78 -32.15
N LYS A 180 20.25 15.59 -32.38
CA LYS A 180 21.32 15.29 -33.36
C LYS A 180 22.71 14.97 -32.80
N LYS A 181 22.89 14.68 -31.51
CA LYS A 181 24.19 14.19 -31.03
C LYS A 181 24.26 12.66 -31.12
N LYS A 182 24.63 12.14 -32.30
CA LYS A 182 24.95 10.70 -32.50
C LYS A 182 26.11 10.32 -31.57
N SER A 183 25.85 9.47 -30.58
CA SER A 183 26.90 8.82 -29.79
C SER A 183 27.69 7.86 -30.69
N ARG A 184 28.99 8.12 -30.88
CA ARG A 184 29.92 7.23 -31.58
C ARG A 184 30.50 6.25 -30.57
N ILE A 185 30.26 4.96 -30.75
CA ILE A 185 30.93 3.91 -29.97
C ILE A 185 32.37 3.82 -30.50
N ILE A 186 33.36 4.01 -29.62
CA ILE A 186 34.78 3.82 -29.92
C ILE A 186 35.16 2.46 -29.32
N TYR A 187 35.52 1.50 -30.18
CA TYR A 187 36.16 0.28 -29.72
C TYR A 187 37.64 0.60 -29.49
N THR A 188 38.12 0.36 -28.27
CA THR A 188 39.55 0.41 -27.97
C THR A 188 40.06 -1.02 -28.11
N GLU A 189 40.77 -1.32 -29.19
CA GLU A 189 41.53 -2.57 -29.32
C GLU A 189 42.81 -2.41 -28.49
N ASN A 190 42.92 -3.17 -27.40
CA ASN A 190 44.19 -3.33 -26.70
C ASN A 190 44.98 -4.43 -27.42
N LEU A 191 46.11 -4.04 -28.00
CA LEU A 191 47.18 -4.92 -28.49
C LEU A 191 48.03 -5.43 -27.33
#